data_AF-A0A1Y1N2L4-F1
#
_entry.id   AF-A0A1Y1N2L4-F1
#
_cell.length_a   1.000
_cell.length_b   1.000
_cell.length_c   1.000
_cell.angle_alpha   90.00
_cell.angle_beta   90.00
_cell.angle_gamma   90.00
#
_symmetry.space_group_name_H-M   'P 1'
#
loop_
_entity.id
_entity.type
_entity.pdbx_description
1 polymer ?
#
loop_
_entity_poly.entity_id
_entity_poly.type
_entity_poly.pdbx_seq_one_letter_code
_entity_poly.pdbx_strand_id
1 'polypeptide(L)'
;LKFNASTNKPFTHVIDERVRAVLRLVKKVAGLDIKELGPEREANTPETATLLRKIGNESIVLLKNDNNILPFKKDKKTLVIGPNAKVATYHGGGSASLPAYYAVTPYDGIAAKL
;
A
#
# COMPACT_ATOMS: atom_id res chain seq x y z
N LEU A 1 -6.90 -27.48 -20.13
CA LEU A 1 -7.51 -26.48 -21.03
C LEU A 1 -7.78 -27.03 -22.43
N LYS A 2 -6.79 -27.57 -23.18
CA LYS A 2 -7.01 -28.14 -24.53
C LYS A 2 -8.12 -29.21 -24.58
N PHE A 3 -8.14 -30.14 -23.63
CA PHE A 3 -9.17 -31.18 -23.49
C PHE A 3 -10.60 -30.60 -23.30
N ASN A 4 -10.73 -29.52 -22.55
CA ASN A 4 -12.01 -28.86 -22.25
C ASN A 4 -12.53 -28.07 -23.47
N ALA A 5 -11.63 -27.37 -24.18
CA ALA A 5 -11.98 -26.72 -25.43
C ALA A 5 -12.41 -27.73 -26.52
N SER A 6 -11.77 -28.91 -26.57
CA SER A 6 -12.16 -29.97 -27.52
C SER A 6 -13.51 -30.61 -27.22
N THR A 7 -14.02 -30.50 -25.99
CA THR A 7 -15.39 -30.92 -25.62
C THR A 7 -16.41 -29.78 -25.76
N ASN A 8 -16.03 -28.69 -26.43
CA ASN A 8 -16.84 -27.49 -26.63
C ASN A 8 -17.26 -26.79 -25.31
N LYS A 9 -16.48 -27.00 -24.24
CA LYS A 9 -16.73 -26.45 -22.89
C LYS A 9 -15.44 -26.02 -22.20
N PRO A 10 -15.05 -24.74 -22.24
CA PRO A 10 -15.79 -23.59 -22.80
C PRO A 10 -15.71 -23.53 -24.34
N PHE A 11 -16.68 -22.85 -24.95
CA PHE A 11 -16.64 -22.55 -26.39
C PHE A 11 -15.40 -21.72 -26.74
N THR A 12 -14.79 -22.00 -27.89
CA THR A 12 -13.58 -21.31 -28.36
C THR A 12 -13.75 -19.80 -28.45
N HIS A 13 -14.90 -19.30 -28.91
CA HIS A 13 -15.15 -17.86 -29.02
C HIS A 13 -15.10 -17.13 -27.66
N VAL A 14 -15.44 -17.81 -26.56
CA VAL A 14 -15.32 -17.25 -25.19
C VAL A 14 -13.85 -17.13 -24.82
N ILE A 15 -13.03 -18.12 -25.18
CA ILE A 15 -11.57 -18.06 -24.99
C ILE A 15 -11.01 -16.88 -25.81
N ASP A 16 -11.40 -16.75 -27.08
CA ASP A 16 -10.96 -15.67 -27.97
C ASP A 16 -11.33 -14.29 -27.40
N GLU A 17 -12.51 -14.15 -26.81
CA GLU A 17 -12.92 -12.91 -26.15
C GLU A 17 -12.03 -12.56 -24.95
N ARG A 18 -11.70 -13.54 -24.09
CA ARG A 18 -10.82 -13.32 -22.92
C ARG A 18 -9.38 -13.03 -23.34
N VAL A 19 -8.87 -13.74 -24.35
CA VAL A 19 -7.57 -13.46 -24.96
C VAL A 19 -7.55 -12.06 -25.53
N ARG A 20 -8.60 -11.64 -26.24
CA ARG A 20 -8.72 -10.27 -26.78
C ARG A 20 -8.69 -9.21 -25.68
N ALA A 21 -9.30 -9.46 -24.52
CA ALA A 21 -9.24 -8.54 -23.38
C ALA A 21 -7.80 -8.36 -22.85
N VAL A 22 -7.05 -9.46 -22.70
CA VAL A 22 -5.63 -9.41 -22.30
C VAL A 22 -4.79 -8.71 -23.37
N LEU A 23 -4.96 -9.07 -24.64
CA LEU A 23 -4.19 -8.46 -25.75
C LEU A 23 -4.48 -6.97 -25.93
N ARG A 24 -5.69 -6.49 -25.59
CA ARG A 24 -5.99 -5.04 -25.55
C ARG A 24 -5.15 -4.33 -24.49
N LEU A 25 -5.00 -4.93 -23.31
CA LEU A 25 -4.12 -4.37 -22.27
C LEU A 25 -2.66 -4.39 -22.74
N VAL A 26 -2.17 -5.52 -23.27
CA VAL A 26 -0.81 -5.62 -23.83
C VAL A 26 -0.59 -4.53 -24.88
N LYS A 27 -1.49 -4.39 -25.86
CA LYS A 27 -1.40 -3.34 -26.88
C LYS A 27 -1.38 -1.94 -26.29
N LYS A 28 -2.18 -1.67 -25.25
CA LYS A 28 -2.23 -0.36 -24.57
C LYS A 28 -0.90 -0.01 -23.91
N VAL A 29 -0.20 -0.99 -23.34
CA VAL A 29 1.05 -0.77 -22.59
C VAL A 29 2.31 -1.05 -23.40
N ALA A 30 2.20 -1.67 -24.59
CA ALA A 30 3.35 -2.05 -25.43
C ALA A 30 4.20 -0.86 -25.91
N GLY A 31 3.65 0.35 -25.91
CA GLY A 31 4.39 1.57 -26.25
C GLY A 31 5.16 2.18 -25.06
N LEU A 32 5.04 1.62 -23.85
CA LEU A 32 5.84 2.04 -22.71
C LEU A 32 7.26 1.48 -22.87
N ASP A 33 8.28 2.30 -22.69
CA ASP A 33 9.71 1.89 -22.73
C ASP A 33 10.13 1.17 -21.43
N ILE A 34 9.39 0.12 -21.07
CA ILE A 34 9.66 -0.71 -19.89
C ILE A 34 10.45 -1.92 -20.35
N LYS A 35 11.73 -1.97 -19.95
CA LYS A 35 12.60 -3.11 -20.25
C LYS A 35 12.15 -4.34 -19.48
N GLU A 36 11.95 -5.45 -20.20
CA GLU A 36 11.75 -6.76 -19.59
C GLU A 36 12.99 -7.13 -18.76
N LEU A 37 12.77 -7.71 -17.58
CA LEU A 37 13.84 -8.04 -16.62
C LEU A 37 14.75 -6.85 -16.25
N GLY A 38 14.24 -5.63 -16.33
CA GLY A 38 14.96 -4.45 -15.85
C GLY A 38 15.29 -4.56 -14.35
N PRO A 39 16.36 -3.88 -13.88
CA PRO A 39 16.70 -3.87 -12.46
C PRO A 39 15.55 -3.27 -11.66
N GLU A 40 15.28 -3.83 -10.49
CA GLU A 40 14.39 -3.21 -9.50
C GLU A 40 14.97 -1.86 -9.08
N ARG A 41 14.09 -0.86 -8.94
CA ARG A 41 14.47 0.50 -8.56
C ARG A 41 13.64 0.93 -7.37
N GLU A 42 14.26 1.72 -6.50
CA GLU A 42 13.55 2.37 -5.41
C GLU A 42 13.03 3.73 -5.87
N ALA A 43 11.83 4.08 -5.43
CA ALA A 43 11.23 5.40 -5.58
C ALA A 43 11.13 6.11 -4.22
N ASN A 44 12.17 5.97 -3.40
CA ASN A 44 12.24 6.56 -2.06
C ASN A 44 12.64 8.05 -2.14
N THR A 45 11.67 8.92 -2.45
CA THR A 45 11.92 10.37 -2.54
C THR A 45 11.29 11.13 -1.37
N PRO A 46 11.85 12.28 -0.95
CA PRO A 46 11.27 13.14 0.08
C PRO A 46 9.82 13.58 -0.22
N GLU A 47 9.50 13.79 -1.50
CA GLU A 47 8.18 14.20 -1.96
C GLU A 47 7.16 13.07 -1.75
N THR A 48 7.52 11.85 -2.14
CA THR A 48 6.67 10.66 -1.95
C THR A 48 6.50 10.36 -0.46
N ALA A 49 7.58 10.43 0.33
CA ALA A 49 7.54 10.29 1.78
C ALA A 49 6.60 11.32 2.45
N THR A 50 6.67 12.58 2.01
CA THR A 50 5.80 13.66 2.52
C THR A 50 4.34 13.43 2.16
N LEU A 51 4.07 13.01 0.91
CA LEU A 51 2.72 12.70 0.44
C LEU A 51 2.12 11.51 1.22
N LEU A 52 2.88 10.42 1.39
CA LEU A 52 2.44 9.24 2.14
C LEU A 52 2.12 9.60 3.60
N ARG A 53 2.96 10.44 4.24
CA ARG A 53 2.68 10.94 5.59
C ARG A 53 1.39 11.74 5.66
N LYS A 54 1.12 12.59 4.66
CA LYS A 54 -0.13 13.36 4.57
C LYS A 54 -1.34 12.44 4.43
N ILE A 55 -1.30 11.48 3.51
CA ILE A 55 -2.38 10.50 3.30
C ILE A 55 -2.64 9.70 4.58
N GLY A 56 -1.58 9.22 5.24
CA GLY A 56 -1.67 8.57 6.53
C GLY A 56 -2.41 9.41 7.58
N ASN A 57 -2.01 10.68 7.76
CA ASN A 57 -2.68 11.60 8.68
C ASN A 57 -4.15 11.85 8.34
N GLU A 58 -4.49 12.00 7.05
CA GLU A 58 -5.85 12.27 6.58
C GLU A 58 -6.77 11.04 6.64
N SER A 59 -6.20 9.85 6.75
CA SER A 59 -6.97 8.59 6.86
C SER A 59 -7.39 8.21 8.29
N ILE A 60 -6.90 8.93 9.30
CA ILE A 60 -7.21 8.64 10.72
C ILE A 60 -8.60 9.19 11.06
N VAL A 61 -9.47 8.33 11.60
CA VAL A 61 -10.79 8.72 12.09
C VAL A 61 -10.80 8.80 13.62
N LEU A 62 -11.13 9.98 14.15
CA LEU A 62 -11.30 10.19 15.59
C LEU A 62 -12.68 9.68 16.03
N LEU A 63 -12.71 8.55 16.73
CA LEU A 63 -13.97 7.93 17.17
C LEU A 63 -14.55 8.57 18.44
N LYS A 64 -13.71 9.11 19.33
CA LYS A 64 -14.12 9.66 20.62
C LYS A 64 -13.12 10.72 21.10
N ASN A 65 -13.61 11.84 21.65
CA ASN A 65 -12.79 12.91 22.22
C ASN A 65 -13.54 13.64 23.36
N ASP A 66 -13.62 13.01 24.53
CA ASP A 66 -14.25 13.62 25.70
C ASP A 66 -13.33 14.66 26.35
N ASN A 67 -13.93 15.68 26.97
CA ASN A 67 -13.22 16.70 27.75
C ASN A 67 -12.12 17.46 26.99
N ASN A 68 -12.18 17.50 25.65
CA ASN A 68 -11.17 18.13 24.80
C ASN A 68 -9.74 17.64 25.11
N ILE A 69 -9.58 16.33 25.32
CA ILE A 69 -8.26 15.76 25.66
C ILE A 69 -7.25 15.87 24.50
N LEU A 70 -7.72 15.78 23.26
CA LEU A 70 -6.91 16.02 22.06
C LEU A 70 -7.15 17.44 21.51
N PRO A 71 -6.10 18.10 20.96
CA PRO A 71 -4.71 17.63 20.84
C PRO A 71 -3.94 17.66 22.17
N PHE A 72 -2.99 16.74 22.35
CA PHE A 72 -2.14 16.72 23.55
C PHE A 72 -1.25 17.96 23.65
N LYS A 73 -1.04 18.43 24.88
CA LYS A 73 -0.06 19.49 25.16
C LYS A 73 1.35 18.88 25.29
N LYS A 74 2.35 19.54 24.70
CA LYS A 74 3.74 19.05 24.64
C LYS A 74 4.55 19.25 25.93
N ASP A 75 4.09 20.13 26.81
CA ASP A 75 4.72 20.44 28.10
C ASP A 75 4.50 19.33 29.16
N LYS A 76 3.69 18.32 28.84
CA LYS A 76 3.38 17.22 29.75
C LYS A 76 4.29 16.02 29.50
N LYS A 77 4.71 15.37 30.59
CA LYS A 77 5.34 14.05 30.53
C LYS A 77 4.35 13.07 29.91
N THR A 78 4.78 12.39 28.85
CA THR A 78 3.97 11.46 28.07
C THR A 78 4.49 10.04 28.26
N LEU A 79 3.58 9.10 28.54
CA LEU A 79 3.86 7.68 28.66
C LEU A 79 3.18 6.95 27.49
N VAL A 80 3.96 6.25 26.68
CA VAL A 80 3.48 5.46 25.54
C VAL A 80 3.50 3.98 25.93
N ILE A 81 2.34 3.34 26.02
CA ILE A 81 2.19 1.94 26.44
C ILE A 81 1.44 1.15 25.37
N GLY A 82 1.86 -0.11 25.19
CA GLY A 82 1.17 -1.10 24.37
C GLY A 82 2.15 -1.88 23.49
N PRO A 83 1.76 -3.09 23.03
CA PRO A 83 2.63 -3.93 22.20
C PRO A 83 2.99 -3.26 20.86
N ASN A 84 2.13 -2.37 20.35
CA ASN A 84 2.34 -1.67 19.08
C ASN A 84 3.12 -0.36 19.24
N ALA A 85 3.50 0.05 20.45
CA ALA A 85 4.20 1.31 20.66
C ALA A 85 5.53 1.36 19.88
N LYS A 86 6.27 0.25 19.87
CA LYS A 86 7.55 0.09 19.18
C LYS A 86 7.46 -0.78 17.92
N VAL A 87 6.25 -0.96 17.37
CA VAL A 87 6.02 -1.74 16.14
C VAL A 87 5.42 -0.81 15.10
N ALA A 88 6.12 -0.63 13.98
CA ALA A 88 5.58 0.11 12.85
C ALA A 88 4.72 -0.80 12.00
N THR A 89 3.40 -0.65 12.09
CA THR A 89 2.44 -1.39 11.24
C THR A 89 2.08 -0.51 10.04
N TYR A 90 2.61 -0.85 8.86
CA TYR A 90 2.47 -0.05 7.63
C TYR A 90 1.74 -0.78 6.49
N HIS A 91 1.36 -2.05 6.69
CA HIS A 91 0.52 -2.81 5.77
C HIS A 91 -0.38 -3.80 6.52
N GLY A 92 -1.46 -4.25 5.87
CA GLY A 92 -2.39 -5.23 6.45
C GLY A 92 -1.89 -6.68 6.43
N GLY A 93 -0.80 -6.98 5.71
CA GLY A 93 -0.24 -8.33 5.57
C GLY A 93 -0.75 -9.08 4.33
N GLY A 94 -0.52 -10.40 4.27
CA GLY A 94 -0.98 -11.25 3.18
C GLY A 94 -0.41 -10.86 1.81
N SER A 95 -1.25 -10.90 0.77
CA SER A 95 -0.88 -10.50 -0.60
C SER A 95 -0.57 -9.01 -0.76
N ALA A 96 -0.87 -8.19 0.25
CA ALA A 96 -0.56 -6.77 0.30
C ALA A 96 0.70 -6.46 1.14
N SER A 97 1.42 -7.49 1.61
CA SER A 97 2.69 -7.30 2.32
C SER A 97 3.75 -6.79 1.34
N LEU A 98 4.50 -5.78 1.77
CA LEU A 98 5.63 -5.24 1.02
C LEU A 98 6.67 -4.68 2.00
N PRO A 99 7.96 -4.77 1.69
CA PRO A 99 8.98 -4.10 2.47
C PRO A 99 8.88 -2.59 2.26
N ALA A 100 8.70 -1.82 3.34
CA ALA A 100 8.79 -0.37 3.27
C ALA A 100 10.25 0.08 3.19
N TYR A 101 10.55 1.15 2.46
CA TYR A 101 11.89 1.75 2.44
C TYR A 101 12.36 2.18 3.83
N TYR A 102 11.42 2.67 4.64
CA TYR A 102 11.59 2.90 6.06
C TYR A 102 10.22 2.90 6.73
N ALA A 103 10.20 2.72 8.05
CA ALA A 103 8.98 2.83 8.83
C ALA A 103 9.29 3.54 10.16
N VAL A 104 8.35 4.36 10.63
CA VAL A 104 8.46 5.08 11.90
C VAL A 104 7.49 4.45 12.88
N THR A 105 7.98 4.01 14.04
CA THR A 105 7.09 3.45 15.08
C THR A 105 6.26 4.57 15.71
N PRO A 106 5.09 4.26 16.30
CA PRO A 106 4.31 5.25 17.04
C PRO A 106 5.14 5.94 18.14
N TYR A 107 5.98 5.19 18.86
CA TYR A 107 6.88 5.72 19.88
C TYR A 107 7.87 6.73 19.29
N ASP A 108 8.58 6.39 18.22
CA ASP A 108 9.60 7.27 17.62
C ASP A 108 8.95 8.54 17.05
N GLY A 109 7.77 8.40 16.43
CA GLY A 109 7.01 9.52 15.89
C GLY A 109 6.53 10.51 16.96
N ILE A 110 6.10 10.01 18.12
CA ILE A 110 5.72 10.84 19.28
C ILE A 110 6.96 11.46 19.92
N ALA A 111 8.00 10.68 20.19
CA ALA A 111 9.24 11.13 20.82
C ALA A 111 9.93 12.25 20.03
N ALA A 112 9.89 12.22 18.69
CA ALA A 112 10.44 13.27 17.84
C ALA A 112 9.63 14.59 17.84
N LYS A 113 8.48 14.65 18.53
CA LYS A 113 7.57 15.81 18.54
C LYS A 113 7.34 16.42 19.92
N LEU A 114 7.64 15.68 20.99
CA LEU A 114 7.71 16.16 22.37
C LEU A 114 8.97 16.99 22.55
#